data_AF-A0A1F4W265-F1
#
_entry.id   AF-A0A1F4W265-F1
#
_cell.length_a   1.000
_cell.length_b   1.000
_cell.length_c   1.000
_cell.angle_alpha   90.00
_cell.angle_beta   90.00
_cell.angle_gamma   90.00
#
_symmetry.space_group_name_H-M   'P 1'
#
loop_
_entity.id
_entity.type
_entity.pdbx_description
1 polymer ?
#
loop_
_entity_poly.entity_id
_entity_poly.type
_entity_poly.pdbx_seq_one_letter_code
_entity_poly.pdbx_strand_id
1 'polypeptide(L)'
;MLLSENINFGLVRVPTMYLVLSIGFVFWIFVMWYEARKDGFDDERFLDLVVVSTLTAALFYYLFRLLYTYISLYRPNNPLLLVNYEVMVSFIALLGAFLPPFYFSNKRRWSLFRIFDIYSLAFGFFLVFVSLGGYLITGEMNHLWVAALTLVFYLGVLRFRGYRFVSGLVFSLFSFYLGVVVFVFFKSPAYLLFSGALFIIGLSNLYYRSKKYMNTRNLPKEFIELIKKQLVRKEKELQKEQASLIKEDPYLQSGRTESNSEYMDEAILEDTRKSVADAQASIVQTMLIEVKRALAAIKIGKYGICQVCGEPIDKARLRAYPQATTCLKHADGE
;
A
#
# COMPACT_ATOMS: atom_id res chain seq x y z
N MET A 1 25.60 -33.79 5.05
CA MET A 1 25.06 -33.41 3.73
C MET A 1 23.77 -34.20 3.53
N LEU A 2 22.62 -33.53 3.50
CA LEU A 2 21.30 -34.20 3.41
C LEU A 2 20.81 -34.30 1.95
N LEU A 3 21.27 -33.39 1.09
CA LEU A 3 21.04 -33.40 -0.36
C LEU A 3 22.39 -33.43 -1.09
N SER A 4 22.42 -34.04 -2.28
CA SER A 4 23.60 -33.99 -3.14
C SER A 4 23.81 -32.57 -3.69
N GLU A 5 25.06 -32.19 -3.95
CA GLU A 5 25.40 -30.91 -4.61
C GLU A 5 24.88 -30.84 -6.05
N ASN A 6 24.86 -31.98 -6.73
CA ASN A 6 24.42 -32.11 -8.11
C ASN A 6 23.38 -33.23 -8.23
N ILE A 7 22.39 -33.00 -9.08
CA ILE A 7 21.43 -34.00 -9.53
C ILE A 7 21.81 -34.37 -10.97
N ASN A 8 21.96 -35.67 -11.22
CA ASN A 8 22.31 -36.18 -12.54
C ASN A 8 21.03 -36.54 -13.29
N PHE A 9 20.73 -35.79 -14.35
CA PHE A 9 19.70 -36.14 -15.34
C PHE A 9 20.38 -36.78 -16.54
N GLY A 10 20.70 -38.07 -16.42
CA GLY A 10 21.46 -38.80 -17.44
C GLY A 10 22.85 -38.18 -17.64
N LEU A 11 23.06 -37.51 -18.79
CA LEU A 11 24.32 -36.85 -19.15
C LEU A 11 24.45 -35.42 -18.60
N VAL A 12 23.35 -34.80 -18.17
CA VAL A 12 23.34 -33.42 -17.70
C VAL A 12 23.45 -33.41 -16.17
N ARG A 13 24.50 -32.74 -15.66
CA ARG A 13 24.65 -32.47 -14.23
C ARG A 13 24.06 -31.11 -13.92
N VAL A 14 23.01 -31.09 -13.10
CA VAL A 14 22.36 -29.84 -12.67
C VAL A 14 22.66 -29.62 -11.20
N PRO A 15 23.26 -28.48 -10.81
CA PRO A 15 23.41 -28.11 -9.42
C PRO A 15 22.05 -28.09 -8.70
N THR A 16 21.96 -28.80 -7.58
CA THR A 16 20.73 -28.91 -6.77
C THR A 16 20.22 -27.53 -6.34
N MET A 17 21.12 -26.57 -6.17
CA MET A 17 20.80 -25.18 -5.85
C MET A 17 19.87 -24.51 -6.87
N TYR A 18 19.98 -24.83 -8.17
CA TYR A 18 19.08 -24.26 -9.18
C TYR A 18 17.65 -24.77 -9.03
N LEU A 19 17.48 -26.00 -8.57
CA LEU A 19 16.17 -26.58 -8.28
C LEU A 19 15.56 -25.93 -7.03
N VAL A 20 16.37 -25.71 -5.99
CA VAL A 20 15.95 -24.94 -4.80
C VAL A 20 15.51 -23.54 -5.19
N LEU A 21 16.28 -22.84 -6.03
CA LEU A 21 15.93 -21.49 -6.49
C LEU A 21 14.64 -21.47 -7.33
N SER A 22 14.43 -22.45 -8.22
CA SER A 22 13.23 -22.50 -9.07
C SER A 22 11.97 -22.80 -8.25
N ILE A 23 12.02 -23.76 -7.33
CA ILE A 23 10.91 -24.04 -6.41
C ILE A 23 10.63 -22.83 -5.50
N GLY A 24 11.69 -22.23 -4.94
CA GLY A 24 11.58 -21.03 -4.14
C GLY A 24 10.92 -19.89 -4.90
N PHE A 25 11.26 -19.71 -6.17
CA PHE A 25 10.68 -18.67 -7.03
C PHE A 25 9.18 -18.87 -7.26
N VAL A 26 8.72 -20.11 -7.44
CA VAL A 26 7.29 -20.42 -7.54
C VAL A 26 6.55 -20.05 -6.25
N PHE A 27 7.11 -20.44 -5.09
CA PHE A 27 6.53 -20.04 -3.81
C PHE A 27 6.54 -18.53 -3.60
N TRP A 28 7.60 -17.84 -4.04
CA TRP A 28 7.71 -16.40 -3.97
C TRP A 28 6.58 -15.69 -4.74
N ILE A 29 6.30 -16.14 -5.96
CA ILE A 29 5.15 -15.64 -6.76
C ILE A 29 3.85 -15.90 -6.01
N PHE A 30 3.66 -17.11 -5.49
CA PHE A 30 2.43 -17.48 -4.78
C PHE A 30 2.20 -16.62 -3.53
N VAL A 31 3.23 -16.38 -2.73
CA VAL A 31 3.15 -15.51 -1.55
C VAL A 31 2.85 -14.08 -1.96
N MET A 32 3.46 -13.56 -3.04
CA MET A 32 3.13 -12.23 -3.54
C MET A 32 1.68 -12.11 -3.98
N TRP A 33 1.17 -13.08 -4.73
CA TRP A 33 -0.23 -13.11 -5.16
C TRP A 33 -1.19 -13.16 -3.96
N TYR A 34 -0.97 -14.07 -3.02
CA TYR A 34 -1.80 -14.23 -1.82
C TYR A 34 -1.86 -12.95 -1.00
N GLU A 35 -0.71 -12.30 -0.80
CA GLU A 35 -0.61 -11.11 0.04
C GLU A 35 -1.05 -9.83 -0.66
N ALA A 36 -0.95 -9.76 -1.98
CA ALA A 36 -1.54 -8.69 -2.77
C ALA A 36 -3.06 -8.72 -2.71
N ARG A 37 -3.66 -9.91 -2.83
CA ARG A 37 -5.11 -10.12 -2.72
C ARG A 37 -5.64 -9.67 -1.36
N LYS A 38 -4.93 -10.02 -0.29
CA LYS A 38 -5.26 -9.60 1.08
C LYS A 38 -5.23 -8.07 1.27
N ASP A 39 -4.32 -7.38 0.58
CA ASP A 39 -4.21 -5.92 0.62
C ASP A 39 -5.18 -5.22 -0.36
N GLY A 40 -6.03 -5.98 -1.07
CA GLY A 40 -7.08 -5.46 -1.97
C GLY A 40 -6.57 -5.07 -3.37
N PHE A 41 -5.44 -5.63 -3.81
CA PHE A 41 -4.98 -5.45 -5.18
C PHE A 41 -5.75 -6.34 -6.16
N ASP A 42 -5.81 -5.91 -7.42
CA ASP A 42 -6.37 -6.68 -8.54
C ASP A 42 -5.42 -7.84 -8.89
N ASP A 43 -5.89 -9.07 -8.70
CA ASP A 43 -5.09 -10.30 -8.75
C ASP A 43 -4.33 -10.45 -10.08
N GLU A 44 -5.00 -10.28 -11.22
CA GLU A 44 -4.41 -10.46 -12.55
C GLU A 44 -3.33 -9.41 -12.81
N ARG A 45 -3.65 -8.14 -12.52
CA ARG A 45 -2.74 -7.02 -12.80
C ARG A 45 -1.56 -6.99 -11.86
N PHE A 46 -1.70 -7.47 -10.63
CA PHE A 46 -0.58 -7.60 -9.73
C PHE A 46 0.35 -8.70 -10.22
N LEU A 47 -0.17 -9.81 -10.75
CA LEU A 47 0.65 -10.84 -11.38
C LEU A 47 1.41 -10.29 -12.59
N ASP A 48 0.77 -9.47 -13.43
CA ASP A 48 1.47 -8.77 -14.54
C ASP A 48 2.66 -7.96 -14.03
N LEU A 49 2.47 -7.20 -12.94
CA LEU A 49 3.54 -6.42 -12.32
C LEU A 49 4.70 -7.34 -11.86
N VAL A 50 4.39 -8.48 -11.24
CA VAL A 50 5.40 -9.46 -10.79
C VAL A 50 6.19 -10.04 -11.96
N VAL A 51 5.48 -10.44 -13.03
CA VAL A 51 6.10 -11.00 -14.24
C VAL A 51 6.99 -9.95 -14.91
N VAL A 52 6.49 -8.72 -15.10
CA VAL A 52 7.28 -7.63 -15.70
C VAL A 52 8.48 -7.28 -14.83
N SER A 53 8.35 -7.28 -13.49
CA SER A 53 9.48 -7.07 -12.56
C SER A 53 10.54 -8.15 -12.72
N THR A 54 10.13 -9.40 -12.89
CA THR A 54 11.06 -10.52 -13.09
C THR A 54 11.77 -10.43 -14.45
N LEU A 55 11.03 -10.15 -15.53
CA LEU A 55 11.59 -10.03 -16.88
C LEU A 55 12.56 -8.85 -17.00
N THR A 56 12.22 -7.71 -16.39
CA THR A 56 13.09 -6.53 -16.37
C THR A 56 14.36 -6.76 -15.54
N ALA A 57 14.26 -7.46 -14.40
CA ALA A 57 15.43 -7.87 -13.62
C ALA A 57 16.35 -8.80 -14.43
N ALA A 58 15.79 -9.80 -15.12
CA ALA A 58 16.54 -10.73 -15.97
C ALA A 58 17.22 -10.02 -17.16
N LEU A 59 16.52 -9.05 -17.79
CA LEU A 59 17.08 -8.22 -18.85
C LEU A 59 18.28 -7.41 -18.34
N PHE A 60 18.14 -6.74 -17.19
CA PHE A 60 19.22 -5.94 -16.60
C PHE A 60 20.43 -6.80 -16.21
N TYR A 61 20.19 -7.99 -15.64
CA TYR A 61 21.21 -8.99 -15.37
C TYR A 61 21.98 -9.36 -16.64
N TYR A 62 21.26 -9.69 -17.72
CA TYR A 62 21.85 -10.10 -19.00
C TYR A 62 22.68 -8.97 -19.63
N LEU A 63 22.12 -7.75 -19.71
CA LEU A 63 22.78 -6.58 -20.27
C LEU A 63 24.06 -6.23 -19.48
N PHE A 64 24.01 -6.29 -18.15
CA PHE A 64 25.19 -6.04 -17.32
C PHE A 64 26.26 -7.11 -17.51
N ARG A 65 25.88 -8.39 -17.61
CA ARG A 65 26.82 -9.48 -17.90
C ARG A 65 27.52 -9.27 -19.25
N LEU A 66 26.78 -8.87 -20.27
CA LEU A 66 27.34 -8.55 -21.59
C LEU A 66 28.32 -7.38 -21.50
N LEU A 67 27.94 -6.30 -20.82
CA LEU A 67 28.79 -5.14 -20.60
C LEU A 67 30.07 -5.49 -19.82
N TYR A 68 29.95 -6.24 -18.73
CA TYR A 68 31.08 -6.66 -17.90
C TYR A 68 32.07 -7.50 -18.71
N THR A 69 31.57 -8.48 -19.48
CA THR A 69 32.39 -9.35 -20.34
C THR A 69 33.13 -8.53 -21.42
N TYR A 70 32.44 -7.56 -22.02
CA TYR A 70 33.05 -6.63 -22.97
C TYR A 70 34.17 -5.80 -22.32
N ILE A 71 33.93 -5.23 -21.14
CA ILE A 71 34.94 -4.43 -20.42
C ILE A 71 36.13 -5.30 -20.02
N SER A 72 35.91 -6.53 -19.55
CA SER A 72 37.01 -7.43 -19.16
C SER A 72 37.90 -7.82 -20.35
N LEU A 73 37.34 -7.92 -21.56
CA LEU A 73 38.09 -8.26 -22.77
C LEU A 73 38.82 -7.06 -23.39
N TYR A 74 38.15 -5.90 -23.50
CA TYR A 74 38.66 -4.76 -24.28
C TYR A 74 39.24 -3.62 -23.44
N ARG A 75 38.90 -3.53 -22.15
CA ARG A 75 39.32 -2.47 -21.22
C ARG A 75 39.68 -3.04 -19.83
N PRO A 76 40.70 -3.90 -19.72
CA PRO A 76 41.03 -4.61 -18.48
C PRO A 76 41.43 -3.70 -17.30
N ASN A 77 41.88 -2.48 -17.56
CA ASN A 77 42.27 -1.51 -16.52
C ASN A 77 41.09 -0.64 -16.03
N ASN A 78 39.86 -0.97 -16.40
CA ASN A 78 38.69 -0.17 -15.99
C ASN A 78 38.40 -0.38 -14.49
N PRO A 79 38.19 0.70 -13.70
CA PRO A 79 37.89 0.60 -12.27
C PRO A 79 36.63 -0.22 -11.94
N LEU A 80 35.69 -0.38 -12.88
CA LEU A 80 34.52 -1.23 -12.69
C LEU A 80 34.86 -2.70 -12.39
N LEU A 81 36.01 -3.18 -12.86
CA LEU A 81 36.48 -4.55 -12.60
C LEU A 81 37.07 -4.73 -11.19
N LEU A 82 37.33 -3.63 -10.46
CA LEU A 82 37.82 -3.68 -9.08
C LEU A 82 36.72 -4.06 -8.08
N VAL A 83 35.46 -3.87 -8.45
CA VAL A 83 34.30 -4.20 -7.62
C VAL A 83 33.87 -5.65 -7.89
N ASN A 84 33.45 -6.35 -6.84
CA ASN A 84 33.01 -7.73 -6.95
C ASN A 84 31.81 -7.84 -7.93
N TYR A 85 31.97 -8.68 -8.96
CA TYR A 85 30.96 -8.92 -10.00
C TYR A 85 29.60 -9.31 -9.43
N GLU A 86 29.56 -10.20 -8.43
CA GLU A 86 28.31 -10.69 -7.84
C GLU A 86 27.52 -9.57 -7.17
N VAL A 87 28.21 -8.66 -6.48
CA VAL A 87 27.58 -7.51 -5.83
C VAL A 87 27.03 -6.54 -6.87
N MET A 88 27.81 -6.25 -7.92
CA MET A 88 27.37 -5.33 -8.98
C MET A 88 26.17 -5.89 -9.74
N VAL A 89 26.23 -7.15 -10.17
CA VAL A 89 25.15 -7.76 -10.95
C VAL A 89 23.87 -7.88 -10.11
N SER A 90 23.99 -8.17 -8.81
CA SER A 90 22.85 -8.19 -7.88
C SER A 90 22.19 -6.82 -7.74
N PHE A 91 22.99 -5.75 -7.61
CA PHE A 91 22.47 -4.38 -7.52
C PHE A 91 21.77 -3.94 -8.81
N ILE A 92 22.37 -4.25 -9.97
CA ILE A 92 21.79 -3.91 -11.28
C ILE A 92 20.50 -4.69 -11.55
N ALA A 93 20.45 -5.98 -11.20
CA ALA A 93 19.23 -6.78 -11.30
C ALA A 93 18.11 -6.23 -10.39
N LEU A 94 18.45 -5.82 -9.16
CA LEU A 94 17.51 -5.20 -8.22
C LEU A 94 16.97 -3.86 -8.74
N LEU A 95 17.83 -3.02 -9.33
CA LEU A 95 17.39 -1.79 -9.99
C LEU A 95 16.40 -2.09 -11.13
N GLY A 96 16.68 -3.11 -11.95
CA GLY A 96 15.75 -3.57 -12.99
C GLY A 96 14.40 -3.99 -12.41
N ALA A 97 14.41 -4.78 -11.34
CA ALA A 97 13.20 -5.26 -10.67
C ALA A 97 12.35 -4.13 -10.06
N PHE A 98 12.97 -3.00 -9.68
CA PHE A 98 12.28 -1.90 -9.02
C PHE A 98 11.63 -0.92 -9.99
N LEU A 99 11.99 -0.89 -11.27
CA LEU A 99 11.38 0.00 -12.25
C LEU A 99 9.87 -0.24 -12.46
N PRO A 100 9.38 -1.48 -12.64
CA PRO A 100 7.96 -1.72 -12.92
C PRO A 100 7.01 -1.30 -11.78
N PRO A 101 7.32 -1.51 -10.48
CA PRO A 101 6.52 -0.97 -9.40
C PRO A 101 6.22 0.53 -9.52
N PHE A 102 7.19 1.36 -9.92
CA PHE A 102 6.95 2.80 -10.14
C PHE A 102 6.00 3.07 -11.30
N TYR A 103 6.17 2.36 -12.42
CA TYR A 103 5.29 2.48 -13.59
C TYR A 103 3.84 2.08 -13.26
N PHE A 104 3.64 0.90 -12.66
CA PHE A 104 2.32 0.41 -12.30
C PHE A 104 1.67 1.26 -11.20
N SER A 105 2.45 1.71 -10.20
CA SER A 105 1.96 2.60 -9.15
C SER A 105 1.37 3.89 -9.72
N ASN A 106 2.08 4.53 -10.66
CA ASN A 106 1.58 5.75 -11.31
C ASN A 106 0.37 5.48 -12.21
N LYS A 107 0.42 4.42 -13.03
CA LYS A 107 -0.65 4.09 -14.00
C LYS A 107 -1.95 3.67 -13.33
N ARG A 108 -1.89 2.97 -12.20
CA ARG A 108 -3.06 2.39 -11.51
C ARG A 108 -3.42 3.08 -10.19
N ARG A 109 -2.73 4.18 -9.84
CA ARG A 109 -2.86 4.89 -8.55
C ARG A 109 -2.66 3.99 -7.33
N TRP A 110 -1.89 2.92 -7.49
CA TRP A 110 -1.53 2.04 -6.39
C TRP A 110 -0.48 2.67 -5.48
N SER A 111 -0.51 2.33 -4.20
CA SER A 111 0.53 2.81 -3.28
C SER A 111 1.82 2.03 -3.49
N LEU A 112 2.85 2.69 -4.00
CA LEU A 112 4.20 2.10 -4.16
C LEU A 112 4.73 1.48 -2.86
N PHE A 113 4.51 2.14 -1.72
CA PHE A 113 4.92 1.65 -0.41
C PHE A 113 4.24 0.33 -0.03
N ARG A 114 2.97 0.12 -0.41
CA ARG A 114 2.27 -1.15 -0.19
C ARG A 114 2.84 -2.26 -1.06
N ILE A 115 3.13 -1.95 -2.33
CA ILE A 115 3.78 -2.90 -3.25
C ILE A 115 5.11 -3.36 -2.64
N PHE A 116 5.93 -2.43 -2.16
CA PHE A 116 7.21 -2.76 -1.53
C PHE A 116 7.09 -3.53 -0.22
N ASP A 117 6.04 -3.30 0.59
CA ASP A 117 5.77 -4.13 1.77
C ASP A 117 5.48 -5.59 1.37
N ILE A 118 4.65 -5.80 0.34
CA ILE A 118 4.33 -7.13 -0.19
C ILE A 118 5.59 -7.82 -0.75
N TYR A 119 6.38 -7.09 -1.55
CA TYR A 119 7.63 -7.59 -2.12
C TYR A 119 8.60 -8.04 -1.02
N SER A 120 8.74 -7.23 0.04
CA SER A 120 9.64 -7.53 1.17
C SER A 120 9.23 -8.79 1.90
N LEU A 121 7.93 -8.96 2.14
CA LEU A 121 7.42 -10.12 2.86
C LEU A 121 7.59 -11.40 2.04
N ALA A 122 7.24 -11.35 0.75
CA ALA A 122 7.45 -12.50 -0.13
C ALA A 122 8.94 -12.84 -0.27
N PHE A 123 9.81 -11.83 -0.44
CA PHE A 123 11.24 -12.05 -0.54
C PHE A 123 11.83 -12.60 0.78
N GLY A 124 11.30 -12.19 1.94
CA GLY A 124 11.65 -12.81 3.22
C GLY A 124 11.34 -14.31 3.27
N PHE A 125 10.16 -14.72 2.81
CA PHE A 125 9.81 -16.15 2.71
C PHE A 125 10.74 -16.90 1.74
N PHE A 126 11.02 -16.30 0.58
CA PHE A 126 11.97 -16.84 -0.40
C PHE A 126 13.36 -17.05 0.21
N LEU A 127 13.87 -16.08 0.97
CA LEU A 127 15.17 -16.18 1.64
C LEU A 127 15.21 -17.29 2.69
N VAL A 128 14.12 -17.53 3.44
CA VAL A 128 14.03 -18.68 4.34
C VAL A 128 14.21 -19.98 3.56
N PHE A 129 13.44 -20.14 2.46
CA PHE A 129 13.47 -21.35 1.64
C PHE A 129 14.86 -21.60 1.02
N VAL A 130 15.45 -20.58 0.42
CA VAL A 130 16.78 -20.66 -0.23
C VAL A 130 17.88 -20.93 0.81
N SER A 131 17.82 -20.29 1.97
CA SER A 131 18.82 -20.51 3.03
C SER A 131 18.71 -21.91 3.62
N LEU A 132 17.48 -22.42 3.82
CA LEU A 132 17.29 -23.80 4.28
C LEU A 132 17.81 -24.81 3.25
N GLY A 133 17.52 -24.59 1.97
CA GLY A 133 18.04 -25.43 0.88
C GLY A 133 19.57 -25.39 0.80
N GLY A 134 20.17 -24.20 0.95
CA GLY A 134 21.62 -24.04 1.04
C GLY A 134 22.23 -24.86 2.17
N TYR A 135 21.63 -24.83 3.37
CA TYR A 135 22.05 -25.67 4.50
C TYR A 135 21.95 -27.18 4.19
N LEU A 136 20.87 -27.63 3.56
CA LEU A 136 20.69 -29.04 3.23
C LEU A 136 21.74 -29.56 2.24
N ILE A 137 22.19 -28.68 1.33
CA ILE A 137 23.21 -28.97 0.33
C ILE A 137 24.61 -28.89 0.94
N THR A 138 25.02 -27.74 1.50
CA THR A 138 26.42 -27.53 1.93
C THR A 138 26.70 -28.01 3.35
N GLY A 139 25.67 -28.09 4.20
CA GLY A 139 25.81 -28.38 5.64
C GLY A 139 26.34 -27.21 6.47
N GLU A 140 26.55 -26.03 5.88
CA GLU A 140 27.11 -24.88 6.59
C GLU A 140 26.10 -24.23 7.55
N MET A 141 26.48 -24.11 8.83
CA MET A 141 25.62 -23.54 9.87
C MET A 141 25.20 -22.09 9.61
N ASN A 142 25.98 -21.32 8.83
CA ASN A 142 25.63 -19.94 8.46
C ASN A 142 24.28 -19.88 7.75
N HIS A 143 24.02 -20.80 6.82
CA HIS A 143 22.76 -20.86 6.09
C HIS A 143 21.57 -21.18 7.02
N LEU A 144 21.77 -22.06 8.00
CA LEU A 144 20.75 -22.40 8.98
C LEU A 144 20.42 -21.20 9.88
N TRP A 145 21.44 -20.47 10.34
CA TRP A 145 21.23 -19.26 11.14
C TRP A 145 20.50 -18.17 10.35
N VAL A 146 20.87 -17.95 9.09
CA VAL A 146 20.16 -17.00 8.21
C VAL A 146 18.71 -17.43 8.02
N ALA A 147 18.43 -18.72 7.78
CA ALA A 147 17.07 -19.24 7.65
C ALA A 147 16.26 -19.01 8.93
N ALA A 148 16.81 -19.35 10.10
CA ALA A 148 16.15 -19.21 11.39
C ALA A 148 15.86 -17.74 11.74
N LEU A 149 16.84 -16.84 11.58
CA LEU A 149 16.66 -15.41 11.82
C LEU A 149 15.62 -14.80 10.87
N THR A 150 15.63 -15.20 9.59
CA THR A 150 14.68 -14.71 8.60
C THR A 150 13.27 -15.21 8.91
N LEU A 151 13.14 -16.45 9.37
CA LEU A 151 11.86 -17.03 9.77
C LEU A 151 11.29 -16.31 10.99
N VAL A 152 12.11 -16.02 12.01
CA VAL A 152 11.68 -15.25 13.19
C VAL A 152 11.22 -13.85 12.79
N PHE A 153 11.98 -13.16 11.94
CA PHE A 153 11.58 -11.87 11.40
C PHE A 153 10.25 -11.96 10.65
N TYR A 154 10.11 -12.92 9.74
CA TYR A 154 8.92 -13.13 8.92
C TYR A 154 7.67 -13.40 9.76
N LEU A 155 7.76 -14.33 10.72
CA LEU A 155 6.66 -14.65 11.65
C LEU A 155 6.31 -13.47 12.55
N GLY A 156 7.32 -12.70 13.00
CA GLY A 156 7.13 -11.46 13.73
C GLY A 156 6.31 -10.45 12.94
N VAL A 157 6.68 -10.21 11.68
CA VAL A 157 5.93 -9.30 10.79
C VAL A 157 4.50 -9.82 10.54
N LEU A 158 4.32 -11.11 10.28
CA LEU A 158 3.00 -11.70 10.03
C LEU A 158 2.05 -11.55 11.24
N ARG A 159 2.55 -11.74 12.46
CA ARG A 159 1.75 -11.60 13.69
C ARG A 159 1.10 -10.22 13.82
N PHE A 160 1.81 -9.19 13.40
CA PHE A 160 1.35 -7.80 13.51
C PHE A 160 0.67 -7.29 12.22
N ARG A 161 0.74 -8.04 11.12
CA ARG A 161 0.20 -7.60 9.82
C ARG A 161 -1.32 -7.47 9.79
N GLY A 162 -2.04 -8.26 10.60
CA GLY A 162 -3.50 -8.17 10.76
C GLY A 162 -3.99 -6.84 11.37
N TYR A 163 -3.08 -5.96 11.83
CA TYR A 163 -3.40 -4.66 12.39
C TYR A 163 -2.60 -3.54 11.71
N ARG A 164 -3.30 -2.58 11.10
CA ARG A 164 -2.90 -1.17 10.79
C ARG A 164 -1.40 -0.86 10.59
N PHE A 165 -0.62 -1.67 9.87
CA PHE A 165 0.71 -1.22 9.47
C PHE A 165 0.60 -0.05 8.51
N VAL A 166 1.33 1.01 8.84
CA VAL A 166 1.53 2.15 7.96
C VAL A 166 2.30 1.64 6.74
N SER A 167 1.75 1.82 5.54
CA SER A 167 2.39 1.35 4.30
C SER A 167 3.83 1.85 4.19
N GLY A 168 4.77 0.95 3.89
CA GLY A 168 6.21 1.16 3.79
C GLY A 168 6.98 0.74 5.04
N LEU A 169 6.32 0.48 6.17
CA LEU A 169 7.01 0.11 7.41
C LEU A 169 7.65 -1.28 7.31
N VAL A 170 6.95 -2.24 6.69
CA VAL A 170 7.47 -3.61 6.52
C VAL A 170 8.71 -3.58 5.63
N PHE A 171 8.66 -2.82 4.53
CA PHE A 171 9.82 -2.62 3.67
C PHE A 171 11.02 -2.00 4.39
N SER A 172 10.81 -0.98 5.23
CA SER A 172 11.90 -0.38 6.02
C SER A 172 12.50 -1.37 7.03
N LEU A 173 11.66 -2.08 7.79
CA LEU A 173 12.12 -3.09 8.74
C LEU A 173 12.88 -4.22 8.02
N PHE A 174 12.39 -4.66 6.87
CA PHE A 174 13.04 -5.69 6.08
C PHE A 174 14.38 -5.22 5.52
N SER A 175 14.48 -3.97 5.07
CA SER A 175 15.75 -3.39 4.59
C SER A 175 16.80 -3.32 5.70
N PHE A 176 16.42 -2.91 6.92
CA PHE A 176 17.33 -2.94 8.08
C PHE A 176 17.75 -4.35 8.45
N TYR A 177 16.79 -5.28 8.49
CA TYR A 177 17.04 -6.69 8.74
C TYR A 177 18.06 -7.25 7.74
N LEU A 178 17.83 -7.06 6.44
CA LEU A 178 18.71 -7.56 5.38
C LEU A 178 20.10 -6.92 5.46
N GLY A 179 20.17 -5.62 5.79
CA GLY A 179 21.43 -4.94 6.05
C GLY A 179 22.23 -5.59 7.18
N VAL A 180 21.60 -5.92 8.31
CA VAL A 180 22.25 -6.60 9.44
C VAL A 180 22.71 -8.01 9.05
N VAL A 181 21.86 -8.79 8.39
CA VAL A 181 22.20 -10.15 7.96
C VAL A 181 23.41 -10.14 7.03
N VAL A 182 23.41 -9.27 6.02
CA VAL A 182 24.54 -9.14 5.09
C VAL A 182 25.82 -8.74 5.83
N PHE A 183 25.74 -7.80 6.76
CA PHE A 183 26.88 -7.35 7.54
C PHE A 183 27.48 -8.46 8.43
N VAL A 184 26.63 -9.23 9.11
CA VAL A 184 27.08 -10.26 10.07
C VAL A 184 27.64 -11.50 9.37
N PHE A 185 26.96 -11.97 8.32
CA PHE A 185 27.26 -13.27 7.71
C PHE A 185 28.19 -13.21 6.48
N PHE A 186 28.18 -12.11 5.72
CA PHE A 186 28.87 -12.04 4.42
C PHE A 186 30.13 -11.14 4.44
N LYS A 187 30.87 -11.13 5.57
CA LYS A 187 32.05 -10.30 5.97
C LYS A 187 33.10 -9.94 4.89
N SER A 188 32.68 -9.32 3.80
CA SER A 188 33.50 -8.87 2.69
C SER A 188 33.24 -7.38 2.44
N PRO A 189 34.28 -6.61 2.09
CA PRO A 189 34.19 -5.16 1.98
C PRO A 189 33.15 -4.69 0.96
N ALA A 190 32.90 -5.49 -0.09
CA ALA A 190 31.87 -5.18 -1.08
C ALA A 190 30.44 -5.23 -0.50
N TYR A 191 30.18 -6.13 0.45
CA TYR A 191 28.89 -6.28 1.11
C TYR A 191 28.65 -5.22 2.20
N LEU A 192 29.71 -4.59 2.73
CA LEU A 192 29.58 -3.47 3.67
C LEU A 192 28.87 -2.28 3.04
N LEU A 193 29.27 -1.90 1.82
CA LEU A 193 28.63 -0.82 1.08
C LEU A 193 27.15 -1.13 0.78
N PHE A 194 26.87 -2.38 0.42
CA PHE A 194 25.50 -2.83 0.16
C PHE A 194 24.62 -2.78 1.42
N SER A 195 25.15 -3.23 2.57
CA SER A 195 24.47 -3.12 3.86
C SER A 195 24.17 -1.66 4.21
N GLY A 196 25.15 -0.77 4.07
CA GLY A 196 24.95 0.67 4.28
C GLY A 196 23.87 1.27 3.39
N ALA A 197 23.84 0.89 2.10
CA ALA A 197 22.81 1.32 1.17
C ALA A 197 21.40 0.90 1.59
N LEU A 198 21.22 -0.34 2.06
CA LEU A 198 19.93 -0.83 2.55
C LEU A 198 19.44 -0.06 3.78
N PHE A 199 20.34 0.27 4.71
CA PHE A 199 20.02 1.13 5.85
C PHE A 199 19.59 2.53 5.41
N ILE A 200 20.30 3.14 4.46
CA ILE A 200 19.95 4.46 3.93
C ILE A 200 18.58 4.42 3.23
N ILE A 201 18.29 3.38 2.45
CA ILE A 201 17.00 3.18 1.78
C ILE A 201 15.88 3.03 2.82
N GLY A 202 16.09 2.18 3.83
CA GLY A 202 15.13 1.95 4.91
C GLY A 202 14.82 3.23 5.71
N LEU A 203 15.86 4.00 6.05
CA LEU A 203 15.73 5.29 6.76
C LEU A 203 15.04 6.35 5.90
N SER A 204 15.44 6.47 4.64
CA SER A 204 14.85 7.43 3.70
C SER A 204 13.36 7.16 3.53
N ASN A 205 12.98 5.89 3.33
CA ASN A 205 11.59 5.49 3.23
C ASN A 205 10.78 5.84 4.49
N LEU A 206 11.32 5.55 5.67
CA LEU A 206 10.68 5.88 6.95
C LEU A 206 10.53 7.39 7.13
N TYR A 207 11.53 8.18 6.75
CA TYR A 207 11.50 9.64 6.79
C TYR A 207 10.43 10.22 5.86
N TYR A 208 10.41 9.82 4.58
CA TYR A 208 9.39 10.26 3.63
C TYR A 208 7.99 9.87 4.08
N ARG A 209 7.84 8.67 4.66
CA ARG A 209 6.55 8.21 5.18
C ARG A 209 6.11 8.99 6.41
N SER A 210 7.00 9.22 7.36
CA SER A 210 6.75 10.04 8.55
C SER A 210 6.32 11.45 8.15
N LYS A 211 7.03 12.08 7.21
CA LYS A 211 6.68 13.40 6.68
C LYS A 211 5.30 13.41 6.02
N LYS A 212 4.98 12.42 5.18
CA LYS A 212 3.65 12.30 4.57
C LYS A 212 2.54 12.16 5.62
N TYR A 213 2.76 11.32 6.64
CA TYR A 213 1.80 11.08 7.72
C TYR A 213 1.59 12.32 8.62
N MET A 214 2.67 13.03 8.94
CA MET A 214 2.64 14.30 9.69
C MET A 214 1.88 15.39 8.92
N ASN A 215 2.12 15.54 7.62
CA ASN A 215 1.49 16.57 6.79
C ASN A 215 -0.02 16.34 6.61
N THR A 216 -0.45 15.08 6.68
CA THR A 216 -1.88 14.72 6.61
C THR A 216 -2.59 14.80 7.97
N ARG A 217 -1.89 14.67 9.11
CA ARG A 217 -2.47 14.83 10.45
C ARG A 217 -2.66 16.29 10.87
N ASN A 218 -1.72 17.16 10.53
CA ASN A 218 -1.75 18.55 10.95
C ASN A 218 -2.35 19.43 9.86
N LEU A 219 -3.68 19.56 9.87
CA LEU A 219 -4.36 20.59 9.09
C LEU A 219 -3.94 21.99 9.62
N PRO A 220 -3.52 22.93 8.75
CA PRO A 220 -3.18 24.28 9.19
C PRO A 220 -4.35 24.93 9.94
N LYS A 221 -4.08 25.68 11.03
CA LYS A 221 -5.13 26.35 11.80
C LYS A 221 -6.02 27.25 10.94
N GLU A 222 -5.40 27.98 10.01
CA GLU A 222 -6.11 28.82 9.04
C GLU A 222 -7.07 28.02 8.15
N PHE A 223 -6.68 26.80 7.77
CA PHE A 223 -7.52 25.91 6.98
C PHE A 223 -8.73 25.43 7.77
N ILE A 224 -8.53 25.05 9.04
CA ILE A 224 -9.64 24.64 9.93
C ILE A 224 -10.61 25.80 10.13
N GLU A 225 -10.12 27.02 10.36
CA GLU A 225 -10.97 28.21 10.50
C GLU A 225 -11.76 28.53 9.20
N LEU A 226 -11.11 28.42 8.03
CA LEU A 226 -11.80 28.58 6.74
C LEU A 226 -12.96 27.58 6.59
N ILE A 227 -12.68 26.30 6.84
CA ILE A 227 -13.68 25.24 6.73
C ILE A 227 -14.80 25.40 7.77
N LYS A 228 -14.45 25.75 9.01
CA LYS A 228 -15.43 26.03 10.07
C LYS A 228 -16.39 27.13 9.65
N LYS A 229 -15.91 28.22 9.06
CA LYS A 229 -16.77 29.30 8.52
C LYS A 229 -17.71 28.78 7.42
N GLN A 230 -17.22 27.94 6.50
CA GLN A 230 -18.04 27.33 5.46
C GLN A 230 -19.13 26.41 6.03
N LEU A 231 -18.77 25.54 6.99
CA LEU A 231 -19.70 24.62 7.63
C LEU A 231 -20.78 25.34 8.44
N VAL A 232 -20.42 26.39 9.19
CA VAL A 232 -21.41 27.21 9.94
C VAL A 232 -22.37 27.92 9.00
N ARG A 233 -21.88 28.43 7.86
CA ARG A 233 -22.75 29.02 6.83
C ARG A 233 -23.71 27.97 6.28
N LYS A 234 -23.18 26.81 5.90
CA LYS A 234 -23.97 25.70 5.35
C LYS A 234 -25.00 25.16 6.35
N GLU A 235 -24.67 25.08 7.63
CA GLU A 235 -25.60 24.70 8.69
C GLU A 235 -26.80 25.66 8.75
N LYS A 236 -26.55 26.98 8.71
CA LYS A 236 -27.62 27.99 8.72
C LYS A 236 -28.48 27.93 7.46
N GLU A 237 -27.89 27.68 6.30
CA GLU A 237 -28.60 27.52 5.04
C GLU A 237 -29.52 26.29 5.09
N LEU A 238 -29.01 25.13 5.50
CA LEU A 238 -29.78 23.89 5.64
C LEU A 238 -30.89 23.99 6.70
N GLN A 239 -30.67 24.72 7.79
CA GLN A 239 -31.72 24.96 8.81
C GLN A 239 -32.88 25.81 8.27
N LYS A 240 -32.58 26.81 7.43
CA LYS A 240 -33.61 27.62 6.77
C LYS A 240 -34.39 26.79 5.76
N GLU A 241 -33.68 26.00 4.96
CA GLU A 241 -34.28 25.09 3.98
C GLU A 241 -35.16 24.03 4.63
N GLN A 242 -34.72 23.45 5.75
CA GLN A 242 -35.55 22.55 6.54
C GLN A 242 -36.84 23.23 7.03
N ALA A 243 -36.74 24.46 7.51
CA ALA A 243 -37.92 25.22 7.99
C ALA A 243 -38.87 25.58 6.84
N SER A 244 -38.37 25.91 5.65
CA SER A 244 -39.23 26.17 4.48
C SER A 244 -39.92 24.89 4.00
N LEU A 245 -39.21 23.76 3.94
CA LEU A 245 -39.80 22.48 3.54
C LEU A 245 -40.93 22.05 4.49
N ILE A 246 -40.76 22.24 5.80
CA ILE A 246 -41.83 21.97 6.79
C ILE A 246 -43.05 22.87 6.56
N LYS A 247 -42.84 24.12 6.14
CA LYS A 247 -43.93 25.07 5.86
C LYS A 247 -44.66 24.76 4.54
N GLU A 248 -43.95 24.22 3.55
CA GLU A 248 -44.47 23.88 2.23
C GLU A 248 -45.10 22.48 2.18
N ASP A 249 -44.93 21.68 3.22
CA ASP A 249 -45.52 20.34 3.35
C ASP A 249 -47.06 20.41 3.26
N PRO A 250 -47.68 19.81 2.22
CA PRO A 250 -49.14 19.83 2.03
C PRO A 250 -49.91 19.28 3.24
N TYR A 251 -49.34 18.32 3.97
CA TYR A 251 -50.01 17.66 5.08
C TYR A 251 -49.89 18.41 6.42
N LEU A 252 -49.00 19.41 6.52
CA LEU A 252 -48.79 20.20 7.74
C LEU A 252 -49.50 21.57 7.70
N GLN A 253 -50.30 21.84 6.66
CA GLN A 253 -50.98 23.13 6.50
C GLN A 253 -52.16 23.30 7.48
N SER A 254 -52.25 24.48 8.09
CA SER A 254 -53.34 24.83 9.01
C SER A 254 -54.67 24.95 8.26
N GLY A 255 -55.65 24.09 8.60
CA GLY A 255 -57.00 24.12 7.99
C GLY A 255 -57.37 22.88 7.18
N ARG A 256 -56.49 21.86 7.09
CA ARG A 256 -56.84 20.55 6.53
C ARG A 256 -57.90 19.89 7.41
N THR A 257 -59.13 19.82 6.91
CA THR A 257 -60.15 18.90 7.43
C THR A 257 -59.87 17.52 6.85
N GLU A 258 -60.26 16.42 7.52
CA GLU A 258 -60.12 15.04 7.00
C GLU A 258 -61.00 14.76 5.76
N SER A 259 -61.34 15.78 4.97
CA SER A 259 -62.12 15.62 3.76
C SER A 259 -61.22 15.07 2.66
N ASN A 260 -61.52 13.86 2.21
CA ASN A 260 -60.96 13.29 0.99
C ASN A 260 -61.10 14.30 -0.15
N SER A 261 -60.04 14.48 -0.95
CA SER A 261 -60.15 15.19 -2.22
C SER A 261 -61.31 14.60 -3.02
N GLU A 262 -62.29 15.42 -3.39
CA GLU A 262 -63.48 14.96 -4.15
C GLU A 262 -63.09 14.38 -5.53
N TYR A 263 -61.88 14.69 -6.02
CA TYR A 263 -61.37 14.28 -7.32
C TYR A 263 -60.06 13.49 -7.20
N MET A 264 -59.99 12.35 -7.88
CA MET A 264 -58.84 11.44 -7.85
C MET A 264 -57.54 12.08 -8.35
N ASP A 265 -57.61 12.98 -9.34
CA ASP A 265 -56.43 13.68 -9.87
C ASP A 265 -55.81 14.65 -8.84
N GLU A 266 -56.62 15.25 -7.97
CA GLU A 266 -56.14 16.18 -6.93
C GLU A 266 -55.43 15.43 -5.79
N ALA A 267 -55.96 14.26 -5.39
CA ALA A 267 -55.30 13.34 -4.46
C ALA A 267 -53.92 12.89 -4.97
N ILE A 268 -53.84 12.46 -6.23
CA ILE A 268 -52.59 11.98 -6.83
C ILE A 268 -51.53 13.09 -6.85
N LEU A 269 -51.93 14.33 -7.15
CA LEU A 269 -51.03 15.48 -7.14
C LEU A 269 -50.55 15.84 -5.73
N GLU A 270 -51.42 15.77 -4.72
CA GLU A 270 -51.07 16.04 -3.32
C GLU A 270 -50.08 14.99 -2.79
N ASP A 271 -50.35 13.71 -3.02
CA ASP A 271 -49.47 12.59 -2.63
C ASP A 271 -48.11 12.68 -3.32
N THR A 272 -48.10 13.05 -4.61
CA THR A 272 -46.86 13.26 -5.35
C THR A 272 -46.04 14.39 -4.72
N ARG A 273 -46.67 15.54 -4.41
CA ARG A 273 -45.99 16.67 -3.75
C ARG A 273 -45.45 16.30 -2.38
N LYS A 274 -46.23 15.54 -1.60
CA LYS A 274 -45.80 15.04 -0.29
C LYS A 274 -44.57 14.14 -0.41
N SER A 275 -44.60 13.18 -1.32
CA SER A 275 -43.47 12.26 -1.54
C SER A 275 -42.18 12.99 -1.91
N VAL A 276 -42.28 14.03 -2.74
CA VAL A 276 -41.15 14.90 -3.13
C VAL A 276 -40.66 15.72 -1.94
N ALA A 277 -41.55 16.33 -1.16
CA ALA A 277 -41.19 17.10 0.02
C ALA A 277 -40.49 16.24 1.09
N ASP A 278 -40.98 15.02 1.33
CA ASP A 278 -40.38 14.07 2.27
C ASP A 278 -38.98 13.63 1.83
N ALA A 279 -38.81 13.35 0.53
CA ALA A 279 -37.51 13.01 -0.03
C ALA A 279 -36.51 14.17 0.12
N GLN A 280 -36.92 15.40 -0.17
CA GLN A 280 -36.11 16.60 0.02
C GLN A 280 -35.75 16.82 1.50
N ALA A 281 -36.73 16.70 2.40
CA ALA A 281 -36.52 16.84 3.83
C ALA A 281 -35.51 15.81 4.37
N SER A 282 -35.60 14.56 3.91
CA SER A 282 -34.66 13.49 4.26
C SER A 282 -33.22 13.80 3.81
N ILE A 283 -33.06 14.31 2.59
CA ILE A 283 -31.74 14.71 2.05
C ILE A 283 -31.16 15.87 2.89
N VAL A 284 -31.95 16.92 3.13
CA VAL A 284 -31.53 18.10 3.91
C VAL A 284 -31.17 17.68 5.34
N GLN A 285 -31.96 16.82 5.97
CA GLN A 285 -31.70 16.29 7.30
C GLN A 285 -30.39 15.50 7.35
N THR A 286 -30.15 14.64 6.36
CA THR A 286 -28.90 13.85 6.26
C THR A 286 -27.69 14.77 6.13
N MET A 287 -27.75 15.75 5.23
CA MET A 287 -26.66 16.74 5.08
C MET A 287 -26.44 17.56 6.35
N LEU A 288 -27.51 17.95 7.05
CA LEU A 288 -27.42 18.70 8.31
C LEU A 288 -26.72 17.88 9.39
N ILE A 289 -27.00 16.58 9.48
CA ILE A 289 -26.34 15.65 10.41
C ILE A 289 -24.84 15.57 10.09
N GLU A 290 -24.46 15.43 8.83
CA GLU A 290 -23.05 15.39 8.41
C GLU A 290 -22.30 16.68 8.77
N VAL A 291 -22.91 17.84 8.48
CA VAL A 291 -22.33 19.15 8.82
C VAL A 291 -22.15 19.29 10.33
N LYS A 292 -23.16 18.92 11.13
CA LYS A 292 -23.06 18.94 12.61
C LYS A 292 -21.97 18.00 13.12
N ARG A 293 -21.83 16.81 12.56
CA ARG A 293 -20.74 15.87 12.89
C ARG A 293 -19.37 16.47 12.57
N ALA A 294 -19.22 17.12 11.43
CA ALA A 294 -17.96 17.78 11.05
C ALA A 294 -17.62 18.94 12.00
N LEU A 295 -18.59 19.79 12.35
CA LEU A 295 -18.41 20.86 13.34
C LEU A 295 -18.03 20.32 14.73
N ALA A 296 -18.67 19.24 15.17
CA ALA A 296 -18.32 18.57 16.41
C ALA A 296 -16.88 18.01 16.37
N ALA A 297 -16.48 17.40 15.25
CA ALA A 297 -15.13 16.91 15.03
C ALA A 297 -14.08 18.04 15.10
N ILE A 298 -14.41 19.24 14.60
CA ILE A 298 -13.55 20.43 14.72
C ILE A 298 -13.41 20.82 16.19
N LYS A 299 -14.52 20.86 16.94
CA LYS A 299 -14.52 21.25 18.36
C LYS A 299 -13.67 20.33 19.24
N ILE A 300 -13.69 19.03 18.96
CA ILE A 300 -12.91 18.02 19.71
C ILE A 300 -11.50 17.77 19.13
N GLY A 301 -11.09 18.53 18.10
CA GLY A 301 -9.76 18.40 17.48
C GLY A 301 -9.54 17.12 16.67
N LYS A 302 -10.60 16.42 16.25
CA LYS A 302 -10.54 15.19 15.42
C LYS A 302 -10.93 15.42 13.96
N TYR A 303 -11.10 16.68 13.55
CA TYR A 303 -11.46 16.99 12.17
C TYR A 303 -10.36 16.60 11.18
N GLY A 304 -10.77 16.02 10.05
CA GLY A 304 -9.85 15.52 9.03
C GLY A 304 -9.27 14.13 9.32
N ILE A 305 -9.83 13.37 10.27
CA ILE A 305 -9.48 11.98 10.53
C ILE A 305 -10.69 11.09 10.21
N CYS A 306 -10.48 10.03 9.44
CA CYS A 306 -11.52 9.06 9.09
C CYS A 306 -12.01 8.33 10.34
N GLN A 307 -13.33 8.32 10.56
CA GLN A 307 -13.95 7.66 11.70
C GLN A 307 -13.80 6.12 11.69
N VAL A 308 -13.64 5.52 10.51
CA VAL A 308 -13.53 4.05 10.33
C VAL A 308 -12.09 3.57 10.56
N CYS A 309 -11.14 4.03 9.73
CA CYS A 309 -9.76 3.53 9.79
C CYS A 309 -8.82 4.37 10.67
N GLY A 310 -9.20 5.59 11.06
CA GLY A 310 -8.33 6.51 11.79
C GLY A 310 -7.23 7.14 10.94
N GLU A 311 -7.23 6.92 9.62
CA GLU A 311 -6.31 7.59 8.70
C GLU A 311 -6.79 9.02 8.40
N PRO A 312 -5.86 9.95 8.14
CA PRO A 312 -6.22 11.32 7.78
C PRO A 312 -6.92 11.39 6.42
N ILE A 313 -7.90 12.29 6.32
CA ILE A 313 -8.66 12.58 5.10
C ILE A 313 -7.87 13.57 4.25
N ASP A 314 -7.82 13.33 2.95
CA ASP A 314 -7.12 14.21 2.01
C ASP A 314 -7.64 15.66 2.11
N LYS A 315 -6.72 16.63 2.24
CA LYS A 315 -7.02 18.07 2.29
C LYS A 315 -7.78 18.53 1.05
N ALA A 316 -7.48 17.99 -0.13
CA ALA A 316 -8.20 18.31 -1.36
C ALA A 316 -9.67 17.86 -1.27
N ARG A 317 -9.91 16.68 -0.68
CA ARG A 317 -11.27 16.19 -0.42
C ARG A 317 -11.99 17.04 0.61
N LEU A 318 -11.34 17.44 1.71
CA LEU A 318 -11.94 18.33 2.71
C LEU A 318 -12.23 19.73 2.15
N ARG A 319 -11.50 20.20 1.13
CA ARG A 319 -11.81 21.44 0.41
C ARG A 319 -13.06 21.33 -0.45
N ALA A 320 -13.24 20.19 -1.14
CA ALA A 320 -14.39 19.95 -2.01
C ALA A 320 -15.65 19.56 -1.21
N TYR A 321 -15.47 18.73 -0.18
CA TYR A 321 -16.52 18.19 0.69
C TYR A 321 -16.16 18.39 2.17
N PRO A 322 -16.39 19.59 2.74
CA PRO A 322 -16.03 19.92 4.12
C PRO A 322 -16.72 19.06 5.19
N GLN A 323 -17.90 18.51 4.90
CA GLN A 323 -18.64 17.67 5.84
C GLN A 323 -18.18 16.19 5.85
N ALA A 324 -17.18 15.82 5.05
CA ALA A 324 -16.72 14.45 4.95
C ALA A 324 -16.13 13.92 6.27
N THR A 325 -16.63 12.77 6.74
CA THR A 325 -16.23 12.13 8.02
C THR A 325 -15.40 10.85 7.84
N THR A 326 -15.41 10.26 6.65
CA THR A 326 -14.65 9.06 6.28
C THR A 326 -13.50 9.39 5.31
N CYS A 327 -12.60 8.47 4.95
CA CYS A 327 -11.65 8.67 3.84
C CYS A 327 -12.25 8.15 2.52
N LEU A 328 -11.57 8.38 1.38
CA LEU A 328 -12.06 7.92 0.06
C LEU A 328 -12.39 6.43 0.02
N LYS A 329 -11.60 5.60 0.70
CA LYS A 329 -11.82 4.14 0.75
C LYS A 329 -13.13 3.74 1.42
N HIS A 330 -13.57 4.51 2.41
CA HIS A 330 -14.79 4.23 3.18
C HIS A 330 -15.88 5.27 2.89
N ALA A 331 -15.84 5.91 1.72
CA ALA A 331 -16.85 6.87 1.29
C ALA A 331 -18.08 6.17 0.72
N ASP A 332 -17.89 5.00 0.10
CA ASP A 332 -18.91 4.33 -0.73
C ASP A 332 -19.63 3.17 -0.01
N GLY A 333 -19.46 3.05 1.32
CA GLY A 333 -20.16 2.02 2.11
C GLY A 333 -19.57 0.61 2.04
N GLU A 334 -18.34 0.47 1.56
CA GLU A 334 -17.53 -0.77 1.62
C GLU A 334 -16.42 -0.70 2.68
#